data_AF-A0A923Y1S7-F1
#
_entry.id   AF-A0A923Y1S7-F1
#
_cell.length_a   1.000
_cell.length_b   1.000
_cell.length_c   1.000
_cell.angle_alpha   90.00
_cell.angle_beta   90.00
_cell.angle_gamma   90.00
#
_symmetry.space_group_name_H-M   'P 1'
#
loop_
_entity.id
_entity.type
_entity.pdbx_description
1 polymer ?
#
loop_
_entity_poly.entity_id
_entity_poly.type
_entity_poly.pdbx_seq_one_letter_code
_entity_poly.pdbx_strand_id
1 'polypeptide(L)'
;MLTFDLLKTDGHARRGRLTLNHGVVETPVFMPVGTYGTVKGVMPASLETMGAQIILGNTFHLWLRPGIEVLTQFGGLHRFEAWNRPILTDSGGFQVWSLGEM
;
A
#
# COMPACT_ATOMS: atom_id res chain seq x y z
N MET A 1 12.67 -10.08 3.97
CA MET A 1 12.41 -11.15 2.97
C MET A 1 10.93 -11.49 3.04
N LEU A 2 10.23 -11.56 1.91
CA LEU A 2 8.80 -11.89 1.89
C LEU A 2 8.63 -13.39 2.15
N THR A 3 7.78 -13.75 3.11
CA THR A 3 7.31 -15.13 3.30
C THR A 3 5.78 -15.17 3.27
N PHE A 4 5.23 -16.29 2.80
CA PHE A 4 3.81 -16.55 2.82
C PHE A 4 3.53 -17.93 3.42
N ASP A 5 2.82 -17.95 4.54
CA ASP A 5 2.43 -19.17 5.24
C ASP A 5 0.95 -19.45 5.01
N LEU A 6 0.61 -20.63 4.49
CA LEU A 6 -0.77 -21.11 4.38
C LEU A 6 -1.18 -21.76 5.71
N LEU A 7 -2.10 -21.14 6.44
CA LEU A 7 -2.49 -21.57 7.79
C LEU A 7 -3.67 -22.55 7.76
N LYS A 8 -4.64 -22.34 6.88
CA LYS A 8 -5.82 -23.20 6.74
C LYS A 8 -6.47 -23.04 5.36
N THR A 9 -7.12 -24.11 4.90
CA THR A 9 -7.97 -24.10 3.72
C THR A 9 -9.40 -24.56 4.05
N ASP A 10 -10.36 -24.07 3.27
CA ASP A 10 -11.74 -24.57 3.24
C ASP A 10 -12.27 -24.42 1.81
N GLY A 11 -12.36 -25.54 1.07
CA GLY A 11 -12.53 -25.52 -0.39
C GLY A 11 -11.45 -24.67 -1.08
N HIS A 12 -11.86 -23.65 -1.81
CA HIS A 12 -10.95 -22.69 -2.46
C HIS A 12 -10.53 -21.51 -1.56
N ALA A 13 -11.15 -21.34 -0.40
CA ALA A 13 -10.80 -20.30 0.55
C ALA A 13 -9.49 -20.64 1.27
N ARG A 14 -8.65 -19.63 1.50
CA ARG A 14 -7.32 -19.78 2.12
C ARG A 14 -7.12 -18.73 3.19
N ARG A 15 -6.79 -19.18 4.39
CA ARG A 15 -6.27 -18.34 5.47
C ARG A 15 -4.75 -18.40 5.42
N GLY A 16 -4.09 -17.27 5.25
CA GLY A 16 -2.63 -17.24 5.22
C GLY A 16 -2.04 -16.03 5.91
N ARG A 17 -0.73 -16.00 6.03
CA ARG A 17 0.02 -14.92 6.66
C ARG A 17 1.16 -14.49 5.75
N LEU A 18 1.24 -13.21 5.44
CA LEU A 18 2.42 -12.62 4.79
C LEU A 18 3.30 -11.97 5.84
N THR A 19 4.58 -12.33 5.88
CA THR A 19 5.59 -11.60 6.65
C THR A 19 6.38 -10.71 5.69
N LEU A 20 6.32 -9.41 5.92
CA LEU A 20 6.96 -8.37 5.12
C LEU A 20 7.94 -7.59 5.98
N ASN A 21 8.82 -6.80 5.35
CA ASN A 21 9.85 -6.05 6.05
C ASN A 21 9.29 -5.06 7.10
N HIS A 22 8.05 -4.59 6.92
CA HIS A 22 7.40 -3.61 7.79
C HIS A 22 6.23 -4.18 8.61
N GLY A 23 6.08 -5.51 8.67
CA GLY A 23 5.06 -6.14 9.50
C GLY A 23 4.42 -7.38 8.89
N VAL A 24 3.42 -7.90 9.60
CA VAL A 24 2.67 -9.09 9.23
C VAL A 24 1.28 -8.70 8.72
N VAL A 25 0.84 -9.36 7.65
CA VAL A 25 -0.50 -9.19 7.05
C VAL A 25 -1.22 -10.52 7.06
N GLU A 26 -2.41 -10.55 7.64
CA GLU A 26 -3.28 -11.72 7.65
C GLU A 26 -4.16 -11.72 6.39
N THR A 27 -4.23 -12.83 5.67
CA THR A 27 -5.07 -12.99 4.47
C THR A 27 -6.27 -13.88 4.74
N PRO A 28 -7.44 -13.62 4.12
CA PRO A 28 -7.68 -12.59 3.08
C PRO A 28 -7.66 -11.16 3.64
N VAL A 29 -7.13 -10.21 2.86
CA VAL A 29 -6.95 -8.80 3.28
C VAL A 29 -7.56 -7.86 2.25
N PHE A 30 -8.19 -6.79 2.74
CA PHE A 30 -8.58 -5.64 1.94
C PHE A 30 -7.56 -4.52 2.13
N MET A 31 -7.12 -3.89 1.04
CA MET A 31 -6.10 -2.84 1.05
C MET A 31 -6.75 -1.48 0.75
N PRO A 32 -6.80 -0.55 1.72
CA PRO A 32 -7.19 0.84 1.45
C PRO A 32 -6.23 1.49 0.45
N VAL A 33 -6.76 2.30 -0.48
CA VAL A 33 -5.98 2.91 -1.56
C VAL A 33 -5.59 4.35 -1.22
N GLY A 34 -4.27 4.59 -1.15
CA GLY A 34 -3.62 5.90 -1.10
C GLY A 34 -3.48 6.52 -2.48
N THR A 35 -4.10 7.68 -2.70
CA THR A 35 -3.92 8.49 -3.91
C THR A 35 -3.28 9.82 -3.51
N TYR A 36 -2.06 10.10 -4.01
CA TYR A 36 -1.21 11.25 -3.67
C TYR A 36 -0.60 11.24 -2.25
N GLY A 37 0.05 10.16 -1.81
CA GLY A 37 0.76 10.19 -0.53
C GLY A 37 -0.14 10.08 0.71
N THR A 38 -1.44 9.96 0.51
CA THR A 38 -2.46 9.86 1.55
C THR A 38 -3.61 9.00 1.03
N VAL A 39 -4.30 8.29 1.91
CA VAL A 39 -5.64 7.77 1.59
C VAL A 39 -6.57 8.97 1.59
N LYS A 40 -7.08 9.36 0.41
CA LYS A 40 -7.92 10.56 0.25
C LYS A 40 -9.03 10.58 1.32
N GLY A 41 -9.00 11.60 2.17
CA GLY A 41 -10.00 11.82 3.22
C GLY A 41 -9.78 11.05 4.53
N VAL A 42 -8.69 10.30 4.69
CA VAL A 42 -8.42 9.49 5.88
C VAL A 42 -7.00 9.75 6.41
N MET A 43 -6.90 10.20 7.66
CA MET A 43 -5.62 10.34 8.35
C MET A 43 -4.99 8.96 8.59
N PRO A 44 -3.65 8.81 8.54
CA PRO A 44 -2.99 7.52 8.83
C PRO A 44 -3.42 6.88 10.16
N ALA A 45 -3.62 7.69 11.20
CA ALA A 45 -4.12 7.24 12.50
C ALA A 45 -5.51 6.57 12.42
N SER A 46 -6.37 7.01 11.50
CA SER A 46 -7.68 6.38 11.28
C SER A 46 -7.54 5.02 10.62
N LEU A 47 -6.60 4.84 9.69
CA LEU A 47 -6.30 3.54 9.08
C LEU A 47 -5.78 2.54 10.11
N GLU A 48 -4.90 3.00 11.02
CA GLU A 48 -4.43 2.19 12.13
C GLU A 48 -5.57 1.78 13.06
N THR A 49 -6.45 2.73 13.41
CA THR A 49 -7.64 2.49 14.25
C THR A 49 -8.61 1.50 13.60
N MET A 50 -8.76 1.54 12.28
CA MET A 50 -9.57 0.58 11.51
C MET A 50 -8.92 -0.81 11.41
N GLY A 51 -7.69 -0.98 11.90
CA GLY A 51 -6.97 -2.24 11.86
C GLY A 51 -6.32 -2.55 10.52
N ALA A 52 -6.11 -1.55 9.64
CA ALA A 52 -5.43 -1.77 8.38
C ALA A 52 -4.01 -2.31 8.62
N GLN A 53 -3.69 -3.41 7.97
CA GLN A 53 -2.38 -4.06 8.07
C GLN A 53 -1.46 -3.70 6.90
N ILE A 54 -2.04 -3.27 5.78
CA ILE A 54 -1.33 -2.91 4.56
C ILE A 54 -2.20 -1.92 3.76
N ILE A 55 -1.55 -1.00 3.06
CA ILE A 55 -2.21 -0.05 2.15
C ILE A 55 -1.66 -0.19 0.74
N LEU A 56 -2.41 0.28 -0.25
CA LEU A 56 -1.97 0.39 -1.64
C LEU A 56 -1.57 1.84 -1.94
N GLY A 57 -0.31 2.10 -2.28
CA GLY A 57 0.16 3.40 -2.74
C GLY A 57 0.18 3.49 -4.27
N ASN A 58 -0.46 4.52 -4.83
CA ASN A 58 -0.48 4.73 -6.26
C ASN A 58 0.81 5.41 -6.79
N THR A 59 1.61 4.71 -7.57
CA THR A 59 2.90 5.22 -8.05
C THR A 59 2.77 6.28 -9.13
N PHE A 60 1.75 6.22 -9.99
CA PHE A 60 1.54 7.23 -11.04
C PHE A 60 1.39 8.63 -10.44
N HIS A 61 0.52 8.76 -9.43
CA HIS A 61 0.32 10.04 -8.76
C HIS A 61 1.55 10.48 -7.96
N LEU A 62 2.17 9.58 -7.21
CA LEU A 62 3.37 9.87 -6.43
C LEU A 62 4.55 10.34 -7.31
N TRP A 63 4.70 9.74 -8.48
CA TRP A 63 5.69 10.12 -9.48
C TRP A 63 5.39 11.49 -10.10
N LEU A 64 4.13 11.76 -10.46
CA LEU A 64 3.75 13.04 -11.06
C LEU A 64 3.84 14.20 -10.06
N ARG A 65 3.35 13.99 -8.83
CA ARG A 65 3.40 14.94 -7.71
C ARG A 65 3.36 14.15 -6.39
N PRO A 66 4.39 14.23 -5.53
CA PRO A 66 5.40 15.28 -5.48
C PRO A 66 6.67 15.02 -6.32
N GLY A 67 6.86 13.81 -6.87
CA GLY A 67 8.10 13.41 -7.54
C GLY A 67 9.05 12.62 -6.65
N ILE A 68 9.94 11.85 -7.27
CA ILE A 68 10.84 10.92 -6.57
C ILE A 68 11.89 11.67 -5.74
N GLU A 69 12.34 12.83 -6.19
CA GLU A 69 13.33 13.67 -5.51
C GLU A 69 12.81 14.08 -4.13
N VAL A 70 11.55 14.52 -4.07
CA VAL A 70 10.88 14.90 -2.82
C VAL A 70 10.72 13.68 -1.91
N LEU A 71 10.23 12.55 -2.44
CA LEU A 71 10.11 11.32 -1.65
C LEU A 71 11.46 10.87 -1.05
N THR A 72 12.55 11.04 -1.81
CA THR A 72 13.91 10.71 -1.37
C THR A 72 14.36 11.64 -0.24
N GLN A 73 14.07 12.94 -0.34
CA GLN A 73 14.38 13.91 0.73
C GLN A 73 13.66 13.60 2.04
N PHE A 74 12.43 13.06 1.98
CA PHE A 74 11.68 12.61 3.15
C PHE A 74 12.17 11.27 3.72
N GLY A 75 13.12 10.60 3.07
CA GLY A 75 13.64 9.30 3.48
C GLY A 75 12.73 8.13 3.09
N GLY A 76 11.96 8.29 2.01
CA GLY A 76 11.11 7.25 1.42
C GLY A 76 9.62 7.38 1.75
N LEU A 77 8.82 6.53 1.11
CA LEU A 77 7.36 6.62 1.11
C LEU A 77 6.74 6.45 2.50
N HIS A 78 7.25 5.53 3.32
CA HIS A 78 6.74 5.32 4.69
C HIS A 78 6.79 6.60 5.54
N ARG A 79 7.90 7.35 5.46
CA ARG A 79 8.07 8.62 6.19
C ARG A 79 7.21 9.71 5.60
N PHE A 80 7.07 9.74 4.27
CA PHE A 80 6.23 10.71 3.58
C PHE A 80 4.74 10.55 3.91
N GLU A 81 4.22 9.32 3.92
CA GLU A 81 2.80 9.04 4.26
C GLU A 81 2.55 8.89 5.77
N ALA A 82 3.60 9.02 6.60
CA ALA A 82 3.57 8.72 8.04
C ALA A 82 2.94 7.34 8.36
N TRP A 83 3.29 6.33 7.57
CA TRP A 83 2.76 4.97 7.66
C TRP A 83 3.88 3.95 7.86
N ASN A 84 3.89 3.28 9.02
CA ASN A 84 4.98 2.37 9.41
C ASN A 84 4.68 0.88 9.18
N ARG A 85 3.55 0.55 8.54
CA ARG A 85 3.17 -0.83 8.18
C ARG A 85 3.40 -1.08 6.69
N PRO A 86 3.27 -2.30 6.16
CA PRO A 86 3.49 -2.58 4.74
C PRO A 86 2.71 -1.67 3.77
N ILE A 87 3.34 -1.39 2.63
CA ILE A 87 2.77 -0.67 1.49
C ILE A 87 2.96 -1.55 0.26
N LEU A 88 1.89 -1.77 -0.50
CA LEU A 88 1.96 -2.30 -1.85
C LEU A 88 1.92 -1.13 -2.83
N THR A 89 2.91 -1.01 -3.68
CA THR A 89 2.92 0.00 -4.76
C THR A 89 2.49 -0.66 -6.07
N ASP A 90 1.53 -0.06 -6.78
CA ASP A 90 1.24 -0.45 -8.15
C ASP A 90 2.33 0.06 -9.11
N SER A 91 2.29 -0.34 -10.39
CA SER A 91 3.27 0.12 -11.38
C SER A 91 2.92 1.45 -12.05
N GLY A 92 1.68 1.93 -11.87
CA GLY A 92 1.15 3.13 -12.53
C GLY A 92 0.77 2.95 -14.00
N GLY A 93 1.08 1.80 -14.62
CA GLY A 93 0.84 1.58 -16.05
C GLY A 93 -0.63 1.60 -16.45
N PHE A 94 -1.52 1.16 -15.55
CA PHE A 94 -2.96 1.23 -15.80
C PHE A 94 -3.43 2.69 -15.92
N GLN A 95 -2.92 3.58 -15.07
CA GLN A 95 -3.27 5.00 -15.04
C GLN A 95 -2.67 5.75 -16.22
N VAL A 96 -1.46 5.41 -16.64
CA VAL A 96 -0.87 5.93 -17.88
C VAL A 96 -1.78 5.63 -19.08
N TRP A 97 -2.30 4.41 -19.16
CA TRP A 97 -3.22 4.03 -20.23
C TRP A 97 -4.60 4.67 -20.08
N SER A 98 -5.19 4.68 -18.88
CA SER A 98 -6.57 5.14 -18.67
C SER A 98 -6.73 6.66 -18.62
N LEU A 99 -5.67 7.42 -18.35
CA LEU A 99 -5.68 8.89 -18.24
C LEU A 99 -4.97 9.60 -19.39
N GLY A 100 -4.32 8.85 -20.30
CA GLY A 100 -3.55 9.40 -21.42
C GLY A 100 -4.39 9.99 -22.56
N GLU A 101 -5.71 9.81 -22.56
CA GLU A 101 -6.64 10.36 -23.55
C GLU A 101 -7.45 11.59 -23.06
N MET A 102 -7.05 12.27 -21.98
CA MET A 102 -7.68 13.53 -21.56
C MET A 102 -6.98 14.77 -22.10
#